data_AF-A0A3B3TZ96-F1
#
_entry.id   AF-A0A3B3TZ96-F1
#
_cell.length_a   1.000
_cell.length_b   1.000
_cell.length_c   1.000
_cell.angle_alpha   90.00
_cell.angle_beta   90.00
_cell.angle_gamma   90.00
#
_symmetry.space_group_name_H-M   'P 1'
#
loop_
_entity.id
_entity.type
_entity.pdbx_description
1 polymer ?
#
loop_
_entity_poly.entity_id
_entity_poly.type
_entity_poly.pdbx_seq_one_letter_code
_entity_poly.pdbx_strand_id
1 'polypeptide(L)'
;MNVRDNRKVHVYQNGSDQPGEQDEFYRTRTRMDENLLKTGDLSLILRRPTDEDENLYSCRVYNRKGDVLMEKQVWLKVKGQWFKCMFRGQPEELFGSEPVPSFFSV
;
A
#
# COMPACT_ATOMS: atom_id res chain seq x y z
N MET A 1 -1.48 -19.56 -4.76
CA MET A 1 -0.55 -18.45 -4.42
C MET A 1 0.79 -18.79 -5.06
N ASN A 2 1.07 -18.28 -6.25
CA ASN A 2 2.27 -18.65 -6.99
C ASN A 2 2.79 -17.45 -7.79
N VAL A 3 4.12 -17.31 -7.75
CA VAL A 3 5.00 -16.54 -8.64
C VAL A 3 4.93 -15.02 -8.56
N ARG A 4 5.91 -14.44 -7.83
CA ARG A 4 6.59 -13.15 -8.09
C ARG A 4 5.81 -12.18 -8.98
N ASP A 5 4.83 -11.52 -8.39
CA ASP A 5 4.23 -10.36 -9.02
C ASP A 5 5.28 -9.25 -9.01
N ASN A 6 5.98 -9.05 -10.13
CA ASN A 6 7.02 -8.02 -10.26
C ASN A 6 6.39 -6.63 -10.43
N ARG A 7 5.25 -6.38 -9.77
CA ARG A 7 4.54 -5.11 -9.84
C ARG A 7 5.32 -4.08 -9.06
N LYS A 8 5.68 -3.01 -9.74
CA LYS A 8 6.22 -1.82 -9.09
C LYS A 8 5.07 -1.08 -8.42
N VAL A 9 4.98 -1.21 -7.10
CA VAL A 9 3.90 -0.61 -6.28
C VAL A 9 4.00 0.91 -6.25
N HIS A 10 5.21 1.42 -6.03
CA HIS A 10 5.48 2.85 -6.02
C HIS A 10 6.94 3.10 -6.41
N VAL A 11 7.19 4.19 -7.13
CA VAL A 11 8.54 4.60 -7.55
C VAL A 11 8.68 6.09 -7.27
N TYR A 12 9.64 6.43 -6.43
CA TYR A 12 10.01 7.80 -6.09
C TYR A 12 11.44 8.06 -6.54
N GLN A 13 11.63 8.99 -7.47
CA GLN A 13 12.94 9.28 -8.04
C GLN A 13 13.08 10.78 -8.28
N ASN A 14 14.29 11.30 -8.06
CA ASN A 14 14.62 12.72 -8.30
C ASN A 14 13.66 13.71 -7.60
N GLY A 15 13.15 13.35 -6.41
CA GLY A 15 12.25 14.20 -5.63
C GLY A 15 10.81 14.23 -6.11
N SER A 16 10.37 13.24 -6.90
CA SER A 16 9.00 13.16 -7.40
C SER A 16 8.53 11.73 -7.66
N ASP A 17 7.22 11.53 -7.57
CA ASP A 17 6.55 10.28 -7.95
C ASP A 17 6.73 10.01 -9.46
N GLN A 18 6.98 8.75 -9.81
CA GLN A 18 7.12 8.29 -11.19
C GLN A 18 5.94 7.37 -11.57
N PRO A 19 4.73 7.90 -11.82
CA PRO A 19 3.57 7.07 -12.11
C PRO A 19 3.72 6.28 -13.42
N GLY A 20 4.59 6.68 -14.34
CA GLY A 20 4.91 5.91 -15.56
C GLY A 20 5.62 4.60 -15.32
N GLU A 21 6.34 4.50 -14.20
CA GLU A 21 7.10 3.31 -13.81
C GLU A 21 6.31 2.37 -12.90
N GLN A 22 5.12 2.78 -12.46
CA GLN A 22 4.28 2.01 -11.56
C GLN A 22 3.36 1.08 -12.33
N ASP A 23 3.04 -0.05 -11.72
CA ASP A 23 1.99 -0.92 -12.23
C ASP A 23 0.64 -0.17 -12.23
N GLU A 24 -0.15 -0.36 -13.29
CA GLU A 24 -1.41 0.34 -13.49
C GLU A 24 -2.37 0.16 -12.31
N PHE A 25 -2.34 -1.01 -11.67
CA PHE A 25 -3.15 -1.33 -10.50
C PHE A 25 -2.88 -0.39 -9.31
N TYR A 26 -1.65 0.09 -9.14
CA TYR A 26 -1.23 0.91 -7.99
C TYR A 26 -1.16 2.41 -8.26
N ARG A 27 -1.10 2.83 -9.52
CA ARG A 27 -0.81 4.21 -9.96
C ARG A 27 -1.63 5.32 -9.30
N THR A 28 -2.88 5.03 -8.92
CA THR A 28 -3.80 6.00 -8.29
C THR A 28 -4.08 5.71 -6.81
N ARG A 29 -3.42 4.68 -6.28
CA ARG A 29 -3.65 4.12 -4.96
C ARG A 29 -2.48 4.39 -4.03
N THR A 30 -1.29 4.71 -4.53
CA THR A 30 -0.11 4.90 -3.69
C THR A 30 0.30 6.37 -3.60
N ARG A 31 0.89 6.76 -2.46
CA ARG A 31 1.47 8.10 -2.23
C ARG A 31 2.57 8.03 -1.18
N MET A 32 3.64 8.80 -1.35
CA MET A 32 4.63 9.11 -0.31
C MET A 32 4.59 10.60 0.06
N ASP A 33 5.20 10.98 1.18
CA ASP A 33 5.36 12.39 1.55
C ASP A 33 6.45 13.06 0.69
N GLU A 34 6.18 14.21 0.09
CA GLU A 34 7.13 14.97 -0.71
C GLU A 34 8.38 15.40 0.09
N ASN A 35 8.27 15.49 1.42
CA ASN A 35 9.36 15.84 2.32
C ASN A 35 10.18 14.64 2.83
N LEU A 36 9.95 13.43 2.30
CA LEU A 36 10.59 12.20 2.75
C LEU A 36 12.12 12.27 2.87
N LEU A 37 12.80 13.02 1.98
CA LEU A 37 14.26 13.17 2.02
C LEU A 37 14.74 14.10 3.13
N LYS A 38 13.88 15.02 3.60
CA LYS A 38 14.18 15.94 4.71
C LYS A 38 13.87 15.30 6.06
N THR A 39 12.78 14.54 6.14
CA THR A 39 12.33 13.88 7.38
C THR A 39 13.01 12.53 7.59
N GLY A 40 13.50 11.90 6.52
CA GLY A 40 13.99 10.52 6.53
C GLY A 40 12.88 9.48 6.59
N ASP A 41 11.61 9.90 6.47
CA ASP A 41 10.45 9.02 6.54
C ASP A 41 10.08 8.52 5.13
N LEU A 42 10.36 7.23 4.88
CA LEU A 42 10.07 6.56 3.62
C LEU A 42 8.73 5.79 3.66
N SER A 43 7.79 6.23 4.49
CA SER A 43 6.46 5.63 4.57
C SER A 43 5.69 5.72 3.24
N LEU A 44 5.10 4.60 2.84
CA LEU A 44 4.18 4.52 1.71
C LEU A 44 2.74 4.39 2.19
N ILE A 45 1.85 5.24 1.66
CA ILE A 45 0.41 5.15 1.91
C ILE A 45 -0.24 4.40 0.74
N LEU A 46 -0.93 3.29 1.04
CA LEU A 46 -1.79 2.57 0.09
C LEU A 46 -3.27 2.87 0.37
N ARG A 47 -3.97 3.41 -0.63
CA ARG A 47 -5.38 3.82 -0.57
C ARG A 47 -6.30 2.72 -1.06
N ARG A 48 -7.41 2.56 -0.33
CA ARG A 48 -8.46 1.55 -0.58
C ARG A 48 -7.85 0.14 -0.75
N PRO A 49 -7.21 -0.43 0.29
CA PRO A 49 -6.70 -1.79 0.21
C PRO A 49 -7.82 -2.81 -0.11
N THR A 50 -7.50 -3.81 -0.89
CA THR A 50 -8.35 -4.95 -1.28
C THR A 50 -7.62 -6.25 -0.94
N ASP A 51 -8.33 -7.37 -0.94
CA ASP A 51 -7.72 -8.67 -0.65
C ASP A 51 -6.64 -9.06 -1.70
N GLU A 52 -6.65 -8.44 -2.88
CA GLU A 52 -5.61 -8.60 -3.91
C GLU A 52 -4.27 -7.94 -3.53
N ASP A 53 -4.27 -7.02 -2.56
CA ASP A 53 -3.04 -6.41 -2.08
C ASP A 53 -2.32 -7.26 -1.02
N GLU A 54 -2.92 -8.35 -0.52
CA GLU A 54 -2.28 -9.23 0.47
C GLU A 54 -1.08 -9.95 -0.13
N ASN A 55 0.12 -9.48 0.20
CA ASN A 55 1.36 -10.00 -0.35
C ASN A 55 2.59 -9.60 0.50
N LEU A 56 3.74 -10.14 0.15
CA LEU A 56 5.04 -9.71 0.67
C LEU A 56 5.57 -8.54 -0.17
N TYR A 57 5.70 -7.38 0.45
CA TYR A 57 6.25 -6.17 -0.16
C TYR A 57 7.73 -6.07 0.14
N SER A 58 8.53 -5.61 -0.82
CA SER A 58 9.93 -5.24 -0.62
C SER A 58 10.12 -3.75 -0.90
N CYS A 59 10.57 -3.02 0.12
CA CYS A 59 11.02 -1.65 -0.01
C CYS A 59 12.54 -1.66 -0.24
N ARG A 60 12.98 -1.04 -1.34
CA ARG A 60 14.39 -0.95 -1.71
C ARG A 60 14.79 0.49 -1.96
N VAL A 61 15.88 0.92 -1.33
CA VAL A 61 16.47 2.24 -1.53
C VAL A 61 17.78 2.06 -2.26
N TYR A 62 17.98 2.84 -3.33
CA TYR A 62 19.16 2.77 -4.17
C TYR A 62 19.97 4.06 -4.08
N ASN A 63 21.29 3.94 -4.19
CA ASN A 63 22.14 5.09 -4.43
C ASN A 63 22.11 5.48 -5.93
N ARG A 64 22.77 6.60 -6.28
CA ARG A 64 22.85 7.06 -7.68
C ARG A 64 23.62 6.12 -8.61
N LYS A 65 24.45 5.23 -8.08
CA LYS A 65 25.21 4.22 -8.83
C LYS A 65 24.40 2.94 -9.06
N GLY A 66 23.22 2.82 -8.45
CA GLY A 66 22.35 1.65 -8.52
C GLY A 66 22.60 0.61 -7.42
N ASP A 67 23.46 0.88 -6.44
CA ASP A 67 23.68 -0.03 -5.31
C ASP A 67 22.51 0.06 -4.32
N VAL A 68 22.08 -1.09 -3.81
CA VAL A 68 21.04 -1.17 -2.77
C VAL A 68 21.63 -0.69 -1.44
N LEU A 69 21.09 0.41 -0.92
CA LEU A 69 21.43 0.95 0.40
C LEU A 69 20.61 0.31 1.52
N MET A 70 19.36 -0.04 1.21
CA MET A 70 18.44 -0.65 2.16
C MET A 70 17.48 -1.58 1.42
N GLU A 71 17.19 -2.72 2.03
CA GLU A 71 16.07 -3.58 1.66
C GLU A 71 15.31 -3.99 2.92
N LYS A 72 13.99 -3.82 2.90
CA LYS A 72 13.10 -4.24 3.98
C LYS A 72 11.90 -4.95 3.38
N GLN A 73 11.55 -6.10 3.95
CA GLN A 73 10.36 -6.84 3.54
C GLN A 73 9.26 -6.71 4.59
N VAL A 74 8.03 -6.54 4.13
CA VAL A 74 6.84 -6.37 4.98
C VAL A 74 5.72 -7.23 4.42
N TRP A 75 5.15 -8.10 5.24
CA TRP A 75 3.94 -8.84 4.87
C TRP A 75 2.71 -7.96 5.10
N LEU A 76 2.02 -7.59 4.02
CA LEU A 76 0.75 -6.90 4.13
C LEU A 76 -0.36 -7.94 4.21
N LYS A 77 -1.11 -7.95 5.31
CA LYS A 77 -2.31 -8.75 5.48
C LYS A 77 -3.54 -7.86 5.48
N VAL A 78 -4.45 -8.06 4.55
CA VAL A 78 -5.69 -7.29 4.48
C VAL A 78 -6.77 -8.09 5.20
N LYS A 79 -7.42 -7.48 6.20
CA LYS A 79 -8.49 -8.13 6.96
C LYS A 79 -9.82 -7.45 6.63
N GLY A 80 -10.65 -8.13 5.83
CA GLY A 80 -12.08 -7.90 5.70
C GLY A 80 -12.51 -6.66 4.93
N GLN A 81 -13.13 -6.85 3.76
CA GLN A 81 -14.13 -5.94 3.21
C GLN A 81 -15.52 -6.45 3.55
N TRP A 82 -16.18 -5.84 4.53
CA TRP A 82 -17.59 -6.13 4.81
C TRP A 82 -18.45 -5.41 3.78
N PHE A 83 -18.98 -6.14 2.80
CA PHE A 83 -20.12 -5.64 2.04
C PHE A 83 -21.33 -5.67 2.97
N LYS A 84 -21.95 -4.51 3.21
CA LYS A 84 -23.29 -4.48 3.81
C LYS A 84 -24.24 -5.11 2.79
N CYS A 85 -24.49 -6.41 2.93
CA CYS A 85 -25.57 -7.08 2.22
C CYS A 85 -26.89 -6.55 2.78
N MET A 86 -27.48 -5.56 2.10
CA MET A 86 -28.86 -5.16 2.37
C MET A 86 -29.78 -6.18 1.71
N PHE A 87 -30.02 -7.31 2.38
CA PHE A 87 -31.22 -8.09 2.07
C PHE A 87 -32.41 -7.19 2.42
N ARG A 88 -33.25 -6.86 1.43
CA ARG A 88 -34.56 -6.25 1.72
C ARG A 88 -35.36 -7.28 2.54
N GLY A 89 -35.35 -7.16 3.87
CA GLY A 89 -36.32 -7.86 4.71
C GLY A 89 -35.91 -8.55 6.03
N GLN A 90 -34.75 -8.32 6.67
CA GLN A 90 -34.52 -8.86 8.04
C GLN A 90 -33.96 -7.81 9.03
N PRO A 91 -34.52 -7.72 10.26
CA PRO A 91 -34.17 -6.71 11.25
C PRO A 91 -32.93 -7.10 12.08
N GLU A 92 -32.11 -6.07 12.30
CA GLU A 92 -31.15 -5.82 13.40
C GLU A 92 -30.60 -7.03 14.19
N GLU A 93 -29.33 -7.36 13.91
CA GLU A 93 -28.36 -7.57 14.99
C GLU A 93 -27.20 -6.59 14.77
N LEU A 94 -27.19 -5.54 15.59
CA LEU A 94 -26.22 -4.45 15.61
C LEU A 94 -25.18 -4.74 16.69
N PHE A 95 -23.95 -5.10 16.32
CA PHE A 95 -22.81 -4.93 17.22
C PHE A 95 -21.59 -4.38 16.47
N GLY A 96 -21.51 -3.04 16.51
CA GLY A 96 -20.30 -2.22 16.74
C GLY A 96 -19.12 -2.29 15.77
N SER A 97 -18.85 -1.19 15.06
CA SER A 97 -17.50 -0.86 14.57
C SER A 97 -17.21 0.63 14.72
N GLU A 98 -16.13 0.95 15.45
CA GLU A 98 -15.47 2.25 15.30
C GLU A 98 -14.56 2.19 14.06
N PRO A 99 -14.47 3.26 13.26
CA PRO A 99 -13.50 3.33 12.17
C PRO A 99 -12.11 3.53 12.78
N VAL A 100 -11.29 2.47 12.77
CA VAL A 100 -9.85 2.62 12.99
C VAL A 100 -9.23 3.31 11.77
N PRO A 101 -8.61 4.49 11.90
CA PRO A 101 -7.86 5.09 10.80
C PRO A 101 -6.66 4.19 10.50
N SER A 102 -6.68 3.54 9.33
CA SER A 102 -5.59 2.72 8.83
C SER A 102 -4.46 3.60 8.29
N PHE A 103 -3.71 4.25 9.20
CA PHE A 103 -2.36 4.70 8.89
C PHE A 103 -1.45 3.48 8.91
N PHE A 104 -1.15 2.91 7.74
CA PHE A 104 -0.06 1.96 7.60
C PHE A 104 1.15 2.69 7.00
N SER A 105 2.23 2.77 7.78
CA SER A 105 3.58 3.07 7.31
C SER A 105 4.27 1.75 6.98
N VAL A 106 4.77 1.60 5.76
CA VAL A 106 5.59 0.46 5.31
C VAL A 106 7.06 0.71 5.63
#